data_AF-A0A535MJG8-F1
#
_entry.id   AF-A0A535MJG8-F1
#
_cell.length_a   1.000
_cell.length_b   1.000
_cell.length_c   1.000
_cell.angle_alpha   90.00
_cell.angle_beta   90.00
_cell.angle_gamma   90.00
#
_symmetry.space_group_name_H-M   'P 1'
#
loop_
_entity.id
_entity.type
_entity.pdbx_description
1 polymer ?
#
loop_
_entity_poly.entity_id
_entity_poly.type
_entity_poly.pdbx_seq_one_letter_code
_entity_poly.pdbx_strand_id
1 'polypeptide(L)'
;MGLPFRRLGLAIGAGLLIALPGAFWLSHPSSHREYVAVTFASADGSPLDWNRLRRRPVRPPVATPIPVPPAAAPAPAPAPAPAPAPPPPRPTPPPPATGSTQQVLINQDRAQNGLPPLAWSPCLANVAMQNAQRMAAQGYISHTNGPTLDLACGLGNNAGENVGYTSAGINDAQLNTMFMNSPGHRANILNPAYHYVGTAWAVAPNGYAYIAVEFS
;
A
#
# COMPACT_ATOMS: atom_id res chain seq x y z
N MET A 1 42.19 11.21 45.72
CA MET A 1 42.34 9.75 45.64
C MET A 1 41.31 9.27 44.63
N GLY A 2 41.59 8.98 43.37
CA GLY A 2 42.74 8.28 42.80
C GLY A 2 42.20 6.99 42.17
N LEU A 3 41.65 7.06 40.96
CA LEU A 3 41.33 5.88 40.14
C LEU A 3 42.63 5.12 39.84
N PRO A 4 42.65 3.77 39.87
CA PRO A 4 43.64 3.02 39.13
C PRO A 4 43.05 2.44 37.84
N PHE A 5 43.60 2.93 36.73
CA PHE A 5 43.71 2.25 35.44
C PHE A 5 44.77 1.14 35.52
N ARG A 6 44.57 0.04 34.77
CA ARG A 6 45.52 -0.69 33.87
C ARG A 6 45.09 -2.16 33.77
N ARG A 7 44.61 -2.66 32.62
CA ARG A 7 45.32 -3.11 31.40
C ARG A 7 46.47 -4.11 31.64
N LEU A 8 46.26 -5.35 31.17
CA LEU A 8 47.20 -6.30 30.54
C LEU A 8 46.31 -7.18 29.63
N GLY A 9 46.52 -7.34 28.32
CA GLY A 9 47.67 -7.98 27.64
C GLY A 9 47.28 -9.44 27.31
N LEU A 10 46.57 -9.70 26.20
CA LEU A 10 47.07 -10.25 24.92
C LEU A 10 47.59 -11.70 24.98
N ALA A 11 46.88 -12.65 24.35
CA ALA A 11 47.46 -13.67 23.43
C ALA A 11 46.39 -14.60 22.80
N ILE A 12 46.28 -14.51 21.47
CA ILE A 12 46.33 -15.57 20.45
C ILE A 12 45.55 -16.87 20.71
N GLY A 13 44.46 -17.06 19.97
CA GLY A 13 43.80 -18.35 19.73
C GLY A 13 43.34 -18.43 18.28
N ALA A 14 43.78 -19.49 17.58
CA ALA A 14 43.77 -19.65 16.14
C ALA A 14 42.37 -19.61 15.48
N GLY A 15 42.31 -19.02 14.29
CA GLY A 15 41.15 -19.08 13.41
C GLY A 15 41.05 -20.43 12.71
N LEU A 16 39.84 -20.98 12.70
CA LEU A 16 39.43 -22.02 11.75
C LEU A 16 38.33 -21.45 10.86
N LEU A 17 38.68 -21.28 9.58
CA LEU A 17 37.74 -21.01 8.49
C LEU A 17 36.92 -22.27 8.22
N ILE A 18 35.60 -22.17 8.27
CA ILE A 18 34.70 -23.06 7.51
C ILE A 18 33.81 -22.17 6.67
N ALA A 19 34.01 -22.24 5.36
CA ALA A 19 33.25 -21.55 4.33
C ALA A 19 31.97 -22.32 4.01
N LEU A 20 30.82 -21.63 3.93
CA LEU A 20 29.64 -22.07 3.19
C LEU A 20 29.14 -20.90 2.33
N PRO A 21 28.83 -21.10 1.03
CA PRO A 21 28.51 -20.02 0.11
C PRO A 21 27.00 -19.77 -0.06
N GLY A 22 26.64 -18.48 -0.16
CA GLY A 22 25.57 -17.88 -0.99
C GLY A 22 24.10 -18.21 -0.67
N ALA A 23 23.09 -17.51 -1.19
CA ALA A 23 22.92 -16.21 -1.82
C ALA A 23 21.39 -16.01 -1.98
N PHE A 24 20.93 -14.77 -1.84
CA PHE A 24 19.74 -14.13 -2.46
C PHE A 24 18.34 -14.77 -2.42
N TRP A 25 17.40 -13.97 -1.94
CA TRP A 25 15.98 -14.05 -2.24
C TRP A 25 15.65 -13.22 -3.49
N LEU A 26 15.02 -13.84 -4.49
CA LEU A 26 14.05 -13.20 -5.40
C LEU A 26 13.15 -14.27 -6.05
N SER A 27 11.84 -14.04 -5.99
CA SER A 27 10.75 -14.45 -6.91
C SER A 27 10.86 -15.76 -7.71
N HIS A 28 9.87 -16.65 -7.58
CA HIS A 28 9.56 -17.66 -8.60
C HIS A 28 8.07 -17.62 -9.00
N PRO A 29 7.77 -17.50 -10.30
CA PRO A 29 6.52 -17.94 -10.90
C PRO A 29 6.66 -19.37 -11.48
N SER A 30 5.52 -20.05 -11.58
CA SER A 30 5.17 -21.06 -12.60
C SER A 30 5.84 -22.44 -12.60
N SER A 31 5.00 -23.44 -12.28
CA SER A 31 4.89 -24.78 -12.88
C SER A 31 6.14 -25.66 -12.99
N HIS A 32 6.26 -26.65 -12.10
CA HIS A 32 7.08 -27.84 -12.33
C HIS A 32 6.18 -29.03 -12.72
N ARG A 33 6.31 -29.49 -13.97
CA ARG A 33 6.03 -30.89 -14.34
C ARG A 33 7.32 -31.67 -14.09
N GLU A 34 7.27 -32.62 -13.17
CA GLU A 34 8.35 -33.57 -12.98
C GLU A 34 8.35 -34.59 -14.13
N TYR A 35 9.50 -34.73 -14.79
CA TYR A 35 9.84 -35.92 -15.56
C TYR A 35 10.88 -36.70 -14.75
N VAL A 36 10.56 -37.95 -14.40
CA VAL A 36 11.50 -38.87 -13.76
C VAL A 36 12.37 -39.49 -14.84
N ALA A 37 13.67 -39.20 -14.81
CA ALA A 37 14.68 -39.92 -15.58
C ALA A 37 15.01 -41.23 -14.84
N VAL A 38 14.78 -42.37 -15.49
CA VAL A 38 15.20 -43.68 -14.98
C VAL A 38 16.54 -44.04 -15.61
N THR A 39 17.59 -44.12 -14.80
CA THR A 39 18.90 -44.68 -15.18
C THR A 39 18.88 -46.18 -14.92
N PHE A 40 19.35 -46.97 -15.89
CA PHE A 40 19.61 -48.40 -15.72
C PHE A 40 21.12 -48.63 -15.72
N ALA A 41 21.64 -49.30 -14.68
CA ALA A 41 23.00 -49.82 -14.63
C ALA A 41 22.99 -51.33 -14.93
N SER A 42 23.96 -51.82 -15.71
CA SER A 42 24.20 -53.27 -15.89
C SER A 42 24.89 -53.85 -14.66
N ALA A 43 24.58 -55.10 -14.31
CA ALA A 43 25.00 -55.77 -13.08
C ALA A 43 26.47 -56.27 -13.06
N ASP A 44 27.25 -56.02 -14.11
CA ASP A 44 28.58 -56.62 -14.31
C ASP A 44 29.68 -55.62 -14.73
N GLY A 45 29.40 -54.32 -14.72
CA GLY A 45 30.42 -53.27 -14.85
C GLY A 45 31.12 -53.15 -16.21
N SER A 46 30.65 -53.82 -17.26
CA SER A 46 31.17 -53.64 -18.62
C SER A 46 30.43 -52.52 -19.37
N PRO A 47 31.10 -51.70 -20.21
CA PRO A 47 30.43 -50.67 -21.00
C PRO A 47 29.44 -51.29 -22.00
N LEU A 48 28.21 -50.77 -22.03
CA LEU A 48 27.13 -51.24 -22.90
C LEU A 48 27.47 -51.01 -24.39
N ASP A 49 27.52 -52.09 -25.18
CA ASP A 49 27.63 -52.04 -26.64
C ASP A 49 26.24 -51.75 -27.26
N TRP A 50 25.98 -50.48 -27.52
CA TRP A 50 24.73 -49.97 -28.08
C TRP A 50 24.41 -50.47 -29.50
N ASN A 51 25.36 -51.07 -30.23
CA ASN A 51 25.12 -51.57 -31.58
C ASN A 51 24.48 -52.97 -31.62
N ARG A 52 24.45 -53.71 -30.49
CA ARG A 52 23.97 -55.11 -30.45
C ARG A 52 22.48 -55.28 -30.14
N LEU A 53 21.80 -54.26 -29.62
CA LEU A 53 20.39 -54.34 -29.19
C LEU A 53 19.36 -53.93 -30.26
N ARG A 54 19.80 -53.45 -31.43
CA ARG A 54 18.90 -52.90 -32.47
C ARG A 54 18.32 -53.91 -33.47
N ARG A 55 18.52 -55.22 -33.31
CA ARG A 55 18.15 -56.20 -34.36
C ARG A 55 17.54 -57.49 -33.84
N ARG A 56 16.45 -57.41 -33.06
CA ARG A 56 15.57 -58.58 -32.84
C ARG A 56 14.10 -58.18 -32.95
N PRO A 57 13.36 -58.66 -33.97
CA PRO A 57 11.91 -58.58 -33.96
C PRO A 57 11.38 -59.60 -32.93
N VAL A 58 10.75 -59.10 -31.87
CA VAL A 58 10.00 -59.93 -30.91
C VAL A 58 8.58 -60.06 -31.43
N ARG A 59 8.15 -61.29 -31.72
CA ARG A 59 6.77 -61.61 -32.09
C ARG A 59 5.95 -61.75 -30.80
N PRO A 60 4.89 -60.97 -30.58
CA PRO A 60 4.10 -61.10 -29.35
C PRO A 60 3.26 -62.39 -29.37
N PRO A 61 3.11 -63.09 -28.24
CA PRO A 61 2.22 -64.24 -28.14
C PRO A 61 0.75 -63.80 -28.17
N VAL A 62 -0.08 -64.57 -28.87
CA VAL A 62 -1.55 -64.39 -28.91
C VAL A 62 -2.13 -64.91 -27.60
N ALA A 63 -2.79 -64.05 -26.85
CA ALA A 63 -3.50 -64.42 -25.62
C ALA A 63 -4.94 -64.85 -25.94
N THR A 64 -5.37 -65.99 -25.38
CA THR A 64 -6.78 -66.42 -25.38
C THR A 64 -7.58 -65.62 -24.36
N PRO A 65 -8.81 -65.17 -24.67
CA PRO A 65 -9.61 -64.38 -23.73
C PRO A 65 -10.22 -65.25 -22.62
N ILE A 66 -10.09 -64.78 -21.38
CA ILE A 66 -10.76 -65.31 -20.18
C ILE A 66 -12.17 -64.68 -20.10
N PRO A 67 -13.24 -65.44 -19.79
CA PRO A 67 -14.58 -64.87 -19.61
C PRO A 67 -14.64 -63.98 -18.36
N VAL A 68 -15.18 -62.76 -18.53
CA VAL A 68 -15.31 -61.73 -17.48
C VAL A 68 -16.68 -61.89 -16.79
N PRO A 69 -16.77 -61.95 -15.45
CA PRO A 69 -18.04 -61.93 -14.73
C PRO A 69 -18.74 -60.56 -14.86
N PRO A 70 -20.09 -60.49 -14.81
CA PRO A 70 -20.81 -59.23 -14.95
C PRO A 70 -20.50 -58.28 -13.78
N ALA A 71 -20.23 -57.02 -14.12
CA ALA A 71 -19.89 -55.98 -13.17
C ALA A 71 -21.05 -55.70 -12.19
N ALA A 72 -20.74 -55.68 -10.90
CA ALA A 72 -21.65 -55.14 -9.89
C ALA A 72 -21.88 -53.64 -10.15
N ALA A 73 -23.13 -53.19 -10.04
CA ALA A 73 -23.48 -51.78 -10.21
C ALA A 73 -22.76 -50.90 -9.17
N PRO A 74 -22.29 -49.69 -9.54
CA PRO A 74 -21.61 -48.81 -8.62
C PRO A 74 -22.60 -48.23 -7.58
N ALA A 75 -22.19 -48.21 -6.31
CA ALA A 75 -22.91 -47.50 -5.26
C ALA A 75 -22.93 -45.98 -5.56
N PRO A 76 -24.01 -45.25 -5.20
CA PRO A 76 -24.08 -43.80 -5.41
C PRO A 76 -23.00 -43.08 -4.58
N ALA A 77 -22.33 -42.12 -5.20
CA ALA A 77 -21.28 -41.32 -4.57
C ALA A 77 -21.84 -40.48 -3.40
N PRO A 78 -21.08 -40.28 -2.31
CA PRO A 78 -21.47 -39.38 -1.24
C PRO A 78 -21.56 -37.93 -1.75
N ALA A 79 -22.54 -37.17 -1.25
CA ALA A 79 -22.74 -35.77 -1.61
C ALA A 79 -21.49 -34.91 -1.26
N PRO A 80 -21.17 -33.87 -2.05
CA PRO A 80 -20.05 -32.99 -1.75
C PRO A 80 -20.25 -32.24 -0.44
N ALA A 81 -19.19 -32.12 0.36
CA ALA A 81 -19.19 -31.33 1.58
C ALA A 81 -19.45 -29.84 1.26
N PRO A 82 -20.05 -29.06 2.19
CA PRO A 82 -20.26 -27.63 1.99
C PRO A 82 -18.93 -26.90 1.78
N ALA A 83 -18.90 -25.94 0.86
CA ALA A 83 -17.73 -25.10 0.65
C ALA A 83 -17.38 -24.31 1.92
N PRO A 84 -16.09 -24.07 2.21
CA PRO A 84 -15.68 -23.23 3.34
C PRO A 84 -16.24 -21.82 3.19
N ALA A 85 -16.67 -21.21 4.29
CA ALA A 85 -17.14 -19.84 4.32
C ALA A 85 -16.07 -18.88 3.78
N PRO A 86 -16.46 -17.81 3.06
CA PRO A 86 -15.49 -16.82 2.58
C PRO A 86 -14.74 -16.19 3.75
N PRO A 87 -13.45 -15.84 3.58
CA PRO A 87 -12.68 -15.14 4.61
C PRO A 87 -13.35 -13.81 4.96
N PRO A 88 -13.20 -13.32 6.20
CA PRO A 88 -13.72 -12.01 6.58
C PRO A 88 -13.16 -10.94 5.64
N PRO A 89 -13.94 -9.89 5.32
CA PRO A 89 -13.46 -8.81 4.48
C PRO A 89 -12.16 -8.23 5.05
N ARG A 90 -11.16 -8.07 4.19
CA ARG A 90 -9.93 -7.34 4.52
C ARG A 90 -10.34 -5.94 5.00
N PRO A 91 -9.70 -5.36 6.04
CA PRO A 91 -9.95 -3.97 6.40
C PRO A 91 -9.79 -3.11 5.16
N THR A 92 -10.85 -2.38 4.82
CA THR A 92 -10.84 -1.42 3.73
C THR A 92 -9.75 -0.38 4.01
N PRO A 93 -8.95 0.01 3.00
CA PRO A 93 -8.14 1.22 3.11
C PRO A 93 -9.02 2.38 3.59
N PRO A 94 -8.53 3.26 4.47
CA PRO A 94 -9.35 4.37 4.96
C PRO A 94 -9.84 5.22 3.78
N PRO A 95 -11.08 5.75 3.85
CA PRO A 95 -11.64 6.59 2.79
C PRO A 95 -10.75 7.83 2.54
N PRO A 96 -10.79 8.43 1.33
CA PRO A 96 -10.05 9.66 1.05
C PRO A 96 -10.45 10.73 2.08
N ALA A 97 -9.48 11.45 2.66
CA ALA A 97 -9.64 12.26 3.86
C ALA A 97 -10.79 13.30 3.76
N THR A 98 -11.99 12.84 4.11
CA THR A 98 -13.21 13.61 4.29
C THR A 98 -13.41 13.66 5.81
N GLY A 99 -12.91 14.72 6.44
CA GLY A 99 -12.85 14.78 7.91
C GLY A 99 -12.45 16.13 8.49
N SER A 100 -12.40 17.18 7.67
CA SER A 100 -12.22 18.54 8.17
C SER A 100 -13.59 19.13 8.50
N THR A 101 -13.75 19.62 9.73
CA THR A 101 -14.89 20.44 10.16
C THR A 101 -14.65 21.93 9.95
N GLN A 102 -13.56 22.29 9.28
CA GLN A 102 -13.09 23.67 9.12
C GLN A 102 -14.12 24.59 8.45
N GLN A 103 -14.91 24.11 7.48
CA GLN A 103 -15.98 24.92 6.88
C GLN A 103 -16.99 25.40 7.94
N VAL A 104 -17.34 24.55 8.90
CA VAL A 104 -18.31 24.90 9.96
C VAL A 104 -17.76 26.03 10.82
N LEU A 105 -16.48 25.93 11.22
CA LEU A 105 -15.81 26.95 12.03
C LEU A 105 -15.67 28.27 11.25
N ILE A 106 -15.25 28.21 9.99
CA ILE A 106 -15.20 29.37 9.08
C ILE A 106 -16.57 30.04 8.98
N ASN A 107 -17.65 29.27 8.83
CA ASN A 107 -18.99 29.82 8.74
C ASN A 107 -19.49 30.40 10.07
N GLN A 108 -19.04 29.88 11.22
CA GLN A 108 -19.28 30.50 12.53
C GLN A 108 -18.58 31.85 12.64
N ASP A 109 -17.30 31.92 12.24
CA ASP A 109 -16.54 33.18 12.22
C ASP A 109 -17.19 34.21 11.28
N ARG A 110 -17.61 33.78 10.09
CA ARG A 110 -18.30 34.64 9.13
C ARG A 110 -19.63 35.16 9.69
N ALA A 111 -20.43 34.30 10.32
CA ALA A 111 -21.67 34.72 10.97
C ALA A 111 -21.44 35.74 12.09
N GLN A 112 -20.40 35.56 12.91
CA GLN A 112 -20.02 36.53 13.96
C GLN A 112 -19.58 37.88 13.39
N ASN A 113 -19.17 37.94 12.12
CA ASN A 113 -18.77 39.16 11.43
C ASN A 113 -19.84 39.64 10.41
N GLY A 114 -21.07 39.11 10.48
CA GLY A 114 -22.18 39.55 9.63
C GLY A 114 -22.06 39.16 8.15
N LEU A 115 -21.26 38.13 7.84
CA LEU A 115 -21.05 37.64 6.48
C LEU A 115 -21.88 36.38 6.20
N PRO A 116 -22.32 36.17 4.95
CA PRO A 116 -23.02 34.94 4.56
C PRO A 116 -22.08 33.73 4.64
N PRO A 117 -22.62 32.52 4.90
CA PRO A 117 -21.83 31.30 4.93
C PRO A 117 -21.29 30.97 3.53
N LEU A 118 -20.10 30.36 3.49
CA LEU A 118 -19.53 29.77 2.28
C LEU A 118 -20.16 28.40 2.01
N ALA A 119 -20.53 28.17 0.75
CA ALA A 119 -21.01 26.89 0.27
C ALA A 119 -19.86 25.90 0.06
N TRP A 120 -20.11 24.60 0.25
CA TRP A 120 -19.10 23.58 -0.02
C TRP A 120 -18.92 23.39 -1.52
N SER A 121 -17.67 23.33 -1.99
CA SER A 121 -17.34 23.00 -3.37
C SER A 121 -16.53 21.71 -3.45
N PRO A 122 -17.05 20.65 -4.10
CA PRO A 122 -16.28 19.43 -4.36
C PRO A 122 -15.02 19.66 -5.19
N CYS A 123 -15.05 20.64 -6.10
CA CYS A 123 -13.88 20.98 -6.92
C CYS A 123 -12.77 21.58 -6.05
N LEU A 124 -13.09 22.57 -5.22
CA LEU A 124 -12.14 23.16 -4.27
C LEU A 124 -11.63 22.15 -3.25
N ALA A 125 -12.48 21.21 -2.79
CA ALA A 125 -12.07 20.15 -1.89
C ALA A 125 -11.02 19.21 -2.51
N ASN A 126 -11.13 18.95 -3.81
CA ASN A 126 -10.12 18.17 -4.53
C ASN A 126 -8.80 18.94 -4.66
N VAL A 127 -8.84 20.26 -4.87
CA VAL A 127 -7.64 21.11 -4.88
C VAL A 127 -6.99 21.11 -3.49
N ALA A 128 -7.79 21.34 -2.44
CA ALA A 128 -7.35 21.30 -1.04
C ALA A 128 -6.67 19.97 -0.71
N MET A 129 -7.25 18.84 -1.14
CA MET A 129 -6.69 17.51 -0.90
C MET A 129 -5.32 17.35 -1.54
N GLN A 130 -5.15 17.76 -2.79
CA GLN A 130 -3.88 17.69 -3.49
C GLN A 130 -2.81 18.56 -2.81
N ASN A 131 -3.20 19.76 -2.38
CA ASN A 131 -2.31 20.68 -1.66
C ASN A 131 -1.90 20.11 -0.29
N ALA A 132 -2.85 19.61 0.50
CA ALA A 132 -2.58 18.99 1.79
C ALA A 132 -1.65 17.77 1.65
N GLN A 133 -1.91 16.89 0.68
CA GLN A 133 -1.07 15.72 0.41
C GLN A 133 0.35 16.11 -0.02
N ARG A 134 0.49 17.15 -0.86
CA ARG A 134 1.81 17.68 -1.25
C ARG A 134 2.58 18.18 -0.03
N MET A 135 1.93 18.97 0.84
CA MET A 135 2.54 19.48 2.05
C MET A 135 2.95 18.38 3.03
N ALA A 136 2.10 17.37 3.20
CA ALA A 136 2.42 16.20 4.03
C ALA A 136 3.58 15.37 3.46
N ALA A 137 3.67 15.24 2.13
CA ALA A 137 4.75 14.51 1.48
C ALA A 137 6.11 15.25 1.56
N GLN A 138 6.11 16.59 1.44
CA GLN A 138 7.33 17.40 1.48
C GLN A 138 7.76 17.80 2.90
N GLY A 139 6.85 17.77 3.87
CA GLY A 139 7.13 18.07 5.28
C GLY A 139 7.12 19.57 5.64
N TYR A 140 6.71 20.45 4.73
CA TYR A 140 6.60 21.90 4.98
C TYR A 140 5.36 22.50 4.28
N ILE A 141 4.87 23.63 4.81
CA ILE A 141 3.76 24.37 4.21
C ILE A 141 4.21 25.16 2.99
N SER A 142 3.39 25.20 1.93
CA SER A 142 3.70 25.99 0.74
C SER A 142 2.43 26.35 -0.01
N HIS A 143 2.34 27.61 -0.44
CA HIS A 143 1.43 28.02 -1.50
C HIS A 143 2.05 27.63 -2.84
N THR A 144 1.29 26.99 -3.73
CA THR A 144 1.80 26.65 -5.08
C THR A 144 0.79 27.11 -6.12
N ASN A 145 -0.14 26.22 -6.50
CA ASN A 145 -1.06 26.46 -7.61
C ASN A 145 -2.52 26.50 -7.15
N GLY A 146 -2.80 26.45 -5.83
CA GLY A 146 -4.16 26.46 -5.27
C GLY A 146 -5.05 27.50 -5.94
N PRO A 147 -4.71 28.80 -5.85
CA PRO A 147 -5.52 29.85 -6.45
C PRO A 147 -5.72 29.74 -7.97
N THR A 148 -4.73 29.22 -8.72
CA THR A 148 -4.90 29.01 -10.17
C THR A 148 -5.84 27.84 -10.46
N LEU A 149 -5.75 26.77 -9.67
CA LEU A 149 -6.62 25.60 -9.78
C LEU A 149 -8.04 25.89 -9.28
N ASP A 150 -8.19 26.75 -8.28
CA ASP A 150 -9.48 27.21 -7.76
C ASP A 150 -10.27 27.97 -8.84
N LEU A 151 -9.60 28.87 -9.55
CA LEU A 151 -10.20 29.58 -10.69
C LEU A 151 -10.64 28.61 -11.80
N ALA A 152 -9.93 27.49 -11.99
CA ALA A 152 -10.33 26.45 -12.94
C ALA A 152 -11.61 25.72 -12.55
N CYS A 153 -12.09 25.85 -11.30
CA CYS A 153 -13.39 25.35 -10.87
C CYS A 153 -14.57 26.16 -11.42
N GLY A 154 -14.34 27.36 -11.99
CA GLY A 154 -15.40 28.17 -12.62
C GLY A 154 -16.43 28.74 -11.62
N LEU A 155 -16.03 28.97 -10.38
CA LEU A 155 -16.91 29.44 -9.28
C LEU A 155 -16.90 30.97 -9.11
N GLY A 156 -16.01 31.66 -9.82
CA GLY A 156 -15.82 33.09 -9.75
C GLY A 156 -14.46 33.50 -10.31
N ASN A 157 -14.11 34.78 -10.14
CA ASN A 157 -12.82 35.33 -10.54
C ASN A 157 -11.90 35.63 -9.35
N ASN A 158 -12.35 35.29 -8.13
CA ASN A 158 -11.56 35.44 -6.91
C ASN A 158 -11.14 34.05 -6.45
N ALA A 159 -9.93 33.95 -5.90
CA ALA A 159 -9.43 32.76 -5.28
C ALA A 159 -8.49 33.11 -4.12
N GLY A 160 -8.46 32.26 -3.11
CA GLY A 160 -7.58 32.41 -1.95
C GLY A 160 -7.29 31.08 -1.30
N GLU A 161 -6.15 30.98 -0.63
CA GLU A 161 -5.69 29.75 0.02
C GLU A 161 -5.20 30.07 1.44
N ASN A 162 -5.65 29.28 2.41
CA ASN A 162 -5.02 29.19 3.73
C ASN A 162 -4.41 27.79 3.88
N VAL A 163 -3.14 27.73 4.27
CA VAL A 163 -2.44 26.47 4.58
C VAL A 163 -1.90 26.48 5.99
N GLY A 164 -1.85 25.32 6.62
CA GLY A 164 -1.32 25.19 7.97
C GLY A 164 -0.98 23.76 8.32
N TYR A 165 -0.41 23.56 9.51
CA TYR A 165 -0.12 22.23 10.03
C TYR A 165 -0.20 22.18 11.56
N THR A 166 -0.36 20.98 12.09
CA THR A 166 -0.21 20.63 13.51
C THR A 166 0.82 19.53 13.65
N SER A 167 1.50 19.49 14.79
CA SER A 167 2.42 18.39 15.13
C SER A 167 1.74 17.22 15.83
N ALA A 168 0.46 17.35 16.20
CA ALA A 168 -0.28 16.39 17.03
C ALA A 168 -1.49 15.77 16.32
N GLY A 169 -1.44 15.64 14.98
CA GLY A 169 -2.56 15.14 14.18
C GLY A 169 -3.67 16.17 13.95
N ILE A 170 -4.75 15.76 13.31
CA ILE A 170 -5.84 16.64 12.86
C ILE A 170 -6.49 17.40 14.03
N ASN A 171 -6.57 18.73 13.93
CA ASN A 171 -7.26 19.58 14.89
C ASN A 171 -7.77 20.87 14.23
N ASP A 172 -8.99 20.84 13.69
CA ASP A 172 -9.61 22.00 13.02
C ASP A 172 -9.78 23.18 13.98
N ALA A 173 -10.20 22.98 15.23
CA ALA A 173 -10.45 24.07 16.18
C ALA A 173 -9.17 24.86 16.50
N GLN A 174 -8.06 24.15 16.73
CA GLN A 174 -6.76 24.78 16.93
C GLN A 174 -6.31 25.56 15.69
N LEU A 175 -6.40 24.95 14.50
CA LEU A 175 -5.98 25.60 13.26
C LEU A 175 -6.85 26.80 12.88
N ASN A 176 -8.16 26.71 13.08
CA ASN A 176 -9.06 27.84 12.87
C ASN A 176 -8.69 29.02 13.78
N THR A 177 -8.40 28.75 15.06
CA THR A 177 -7.93 29.78 15.99
C THR A 177 -6.63 30.41 15.50
N MET A 178 -5.67 29.61 15.01
CA MET A 178 -4.41 30.10 14.46
C MET A 178 -4.62 30.93 13.17
N PHE A 179 -5.52 30.51 12.28
CA PHE A 179 -5.88 31.28 11.09
C PHE A 179 -6.53 32.62 11.46
N MET A 180 -7.48 32.62 12.38
CA MET A 180 -8.18 33.84 12.80
C MET A 180 -7.29 34.83 13.56
N ASN A 181 -6.21 34.35 14.18
CA ASN A 181 -5.18 35.18 14.82
C ASN A 181 -4.11 35.69 13.84
N SER A 182 -4.11 35.23 12.59
CA SER A 182 -3.17 35.64 11.56
C SER A 182 -3.85 36.60 10.57
N PRO A 183 -3.42 37.86 10.44
CA PRO A 183 -4.12 38.86 9.62
C PRO A 183 -4.36 38.44 8.17
N GLY A 184 -3.39 37.80 7.52
CA GLY A 184 -3.52 37.32 6.14
C GLY A 184 -4.54 36.18 6.00
N HIS A 185 -4.47 35.18 6.88
CA HIS A 185 -5.41 34.06 6.85
C HIS A 185 -6.84 34.49 7.23
N ARG A 186 -6.97 35.36 8.23
CA ARG A 186 -8.24 35.97 8.64
C ARG A 186 -8.86 36.76 7.49
N ALA A 187 -8.06 37.51 6.73
CA ALA A 187 -8.55 38.27 5.58
C ALA A 187 -9.19 37.36 4.53
N ASN A 188 -8.65 36.16 4.29
CA ASN A 188 -9.29 35.18 3.40
C ASN A 188 -10.62 34.67 3.96
N ILE A 189 -10.66 34.26 5.24
CA ILE A 189 -11.87 33.73 5.90
C ILE A 189 -13.03 34.74 5.85
N LEU A 190 -12.72 36.02 6.06
CA LEU A 190 -13.69 37.11 6.12
C LEU A 190 -13.83 37.89 4.82
N ASN A 191 -13.26 37.41 3.71
CA ASN A 191 -13.41 38.10 2.43
C ASN A 191 -14.88 37.96 1.95
N PRO A 192 -15.61 39.07 1.73
CA PRO A 192 -16.98 39.03 1.22
C PRO A 192 -17.06 38.60 -0.26
N ALA A 193 -15.94 38.63 -0.99
CA ALA A 193 -15.88 38.25 -2.40
C ALA A 193 -15.90 36.73 -2.63
N TYR A 194 -15.73 35.92 -1.58
CA TYR A 194 -15.81 34.47 -1.65
C TYR A 194 -17.21 33.96 -1.29
N HIS A 195 -17.64 32.94 -2.01
CA HIS A 195 -18.93 32.28 -1.86
C HIS A 195 -18.80 30.75 -1.67
N TYR A 196 -17.64 30.19 -1.98
CA TYR A 196 -17.36 28.76 -1.90
C TYR A 196 -16.10 28.47 -1.09
N VAL A 197 -16.06 27.28 -0.51
CA VAL A 197 -14.88 26.76 0.21
C VAL A 197 -14.72 25.26 -0.02
N GLY A 198 -13.47 24.80 -0.03
CA GLY A 198 -13.10 23.39 0.07
C GLY A 198 -11.95 23.21 1.05
N THR A 199 -12.00 22.17 1.89
CA THR A 199 -10.98 21.95 2.92
C THR A 199 -10.54 20.49 2.97
N ALA A 200 -9.28 20.24 3.30
CA ALA A 200 -8.76 18.88 3.42
C ALA A 200 -7.56 18.81 4.35
N TRP A 201 -7.44 17.69 5.06
CA TRP A 201 -6.27 17.32 5.83
C TRP A 201 -5.50 16.19 5.16
N ALA A 202 -4.18 16.16 5.37
CA ALA A 202 -3.34 15.00 5.13
C ALA A 202 -2.35 14.82 6.29
N VAL A 203 -2.17 13.57 6.75
CA VAL A 203 -1.26 13.25 7.85
C VAL A 203 0.02 12.64 7.29
N ALA A 204 1.16 13.23 7.62
CA ALA A 204 2.47 12.74 7.27
C ALA A 204 2.88 11.54 8.16
N PRO A 205 3.84 10.69 7.73
CA PRO A 205 4.27 9.52 8.51
C PRO A 205 4.84 9.85 9.90
N ASN A 206 5.32 11.08 10.11
CA ASN A 206 5.81 11.58 11.40
C ASN A 206 4.69 12.03 12.36
N GLY A 207 3.41 11.86 11.97
CA GLY A 207 2.24 12.26 12.76
C GLY A 207 1.82 13.73 12.60
N TYR A 208 2.55 14.53 11.83
CA TYR A 208 2.17 15.92 11.56
C TYR A 208 0.99 15.92 10.59
N ALA A 209 -0.01 16.75 10.84
CA ALA A 209 -1.14 16.91 9.93
C ALA A 209 -1.05 18.26 9.23
N TYR A 210 -1.30 18.28 7.93
CA TYR A 210 -1.27 19.47 7.08
C TYR A 210 -2.67 19.72 6.53
N ILE A 211 -3.13 20.96 6.56
CA ILE A 211 -4.44 21.39 6.05
C ILE A 211 -4.25 22.39 4.91
N ALA A 212 -5.10 22.27 3.90
CA ALA A 212 -5.36 23.32 2.93
C ALA A 212 -6.85 23.72 2.99
N VAL A 213 -7.11 25.01 2.80
CA VAL A 213 -8.44 25.62 2.72
C VAL A 213 -8.43 26.52 1.51
N GLU A 214 -9.23 26.17 0.51
CA GLU A 214 -9.36 26.90 -0.75
C GLU A 214 -10.66 27.68 -0.76
N PHE A 215 -10.62 28.91 -1.25
CA PHE A 215 -11.74 29.84 -1.32
C PHE A 215 -11.96 30.29 -2.76
N SER A 216 -13.23 30.48 -3.15
CA SER A 216 -13.59 31.14 -4.41
C SER A 216 -14.86 31.98 -4.28
#